data_AF-A0A564YHD0-F1
#
_entry.id   AF-A0A564YHD0-F1
#
_cell.length_a   1.000
_cell.length_b   1.000
_cell.length_c   1.000
_cell.angle_alpha   90.00
_cell.angle_beta   90.00
_cell.angle_gamma   90.00
#
_symmetry.space_group_name_H-M   'P 1'
#
loop_
_entity.id
_entity.type
_entity.pdbx_description
1 polymer ?
#
loop_
_entity_poly.entity_id
_entity_poly.type
_entity_poly.pdbx_seq_one_letter_code
_entity_poly.pdbx_strand_id
1 'polypeptide(L)'
;MESRHSTNNHLNREKNIKKLGVKKFIKGSNINKRGFKKKFKEKNRKENKIWFAGVPKALLETNKEEEDTTGKCLVKTNSYNGLTRSIALDCEFVGVGYGGKDNALARVSIVNQFGHVLLDEYVRPKETITDYRTAYSGISPHHMQPGGPAKTFEEVQAKVMEICKDRILVGHAIHNDLKVLMMSHPKKDIRDTSRYRPFKELFRGRNPSLKALTERLLGVNVQTGEHDSVEDARATMRIYTLVKRVWEAQVKAKLAGKPAKEIQRLAEHLQFPSASGELPVETNFGSKVQFTHIAKIALDVNSEFSAGDAVKPPTSKKSDVATMIMVAPKKVPIVNGRKVSQHRQRFIEKRRRIRRQQAYNSSSASNQKRDRSLFS
;
A
#
# COMPACT_ATOMS: atom_id res chain seq x y z
N MET A 1 -23.98 -34.22 -56.62
CA MET A 1 -25.12 -33.39 -56.19
C MET A 1 -24.59 -32.08 -55.61
N GLU A 2 -25.48 -31.11 -55.47
CA GLU A 2 -25.32 -29.68 -55.08
C GLU A 2 -24.41 -29.36 -53.87
N SER A 3 -23.90 -28.12 -53.69
CA SER A 3 -23.79 -26.96 -54.61
C SER A 3 -22.83 -25.86 -54.09
N ARG A 4 -22.43 -24.94 -54.99
CA ARG A 4 -22.13 -23.48 -54.81
C ARG A 4 -21.18 -23.07 -53.66
N HIS A 5 -19.96 -22.62 -53.96
CA HIS A 5 -19.59 -21.22 -54.34
C HIS A 5 -19.66 -20.20 -53.18
N SER A 6 -18.86 -19.13 -53.13
CA SER A 6 -17.53 -18.81 -53.69
C SER A 6 -17.17 -17.42 -53.13
N THR A 7 -15.94 -17.19 -52.66
CA THR A 7 -15.52 -15.88 -52.14
C THR A 7 -15.03 -14.99 -53.29
N ASN A 8 -15.61 -13.80 -53.45
CA ASN A 8 -15.05 -12.73 -54.29
C ASN A 8 -14.66 -11.54 -53.42
N ASN A 9 -13.46 -11.01 -53.67
CA ASN A 9 -12.82 -9.97 -52.87
C ASN A 9 -12.29 -8.91 -53.84
N HIS A 10 -12.67 -7.64 -53.68
CA HIS A 10 -12.21 -6.58 -54.57
C HIS A 10 -12.13 -5.22 -53.88
N LEU A 11 -11.03 -4.50 -54.14
CA LEU A 11 -10.83 -3.10 -53.75
C LEU A 11 -11.75 -2.19 -54.60
N ASN A 12 -12.08 -0.93 -54.27
CA ASN A 12 -11.19 0.12 -53.73
C ASN A 12 -11.97 1.42 -53.37
N ARG A 13 -11.25 2.43 -52.84
CA ARG A 13 -11.54 3.90 -52.84
C ARG A 13 -12.69 4.48 -51.99
N GLU A 14 -12.28 5.03 -50.84
CA GLU A 14 -12.37 6.46 -50.45
C GLU A 14 -13.51 7.42 -50.92
N LYS A 15 -13.80 8.37 -50.01
CA LYS A 15 -14.36 9.74 -50.19
C LYS A 15 -15.87 9.88 -50.48
N ASN A 16 -16.62 10.24 -49.43
CA ASN A 16 -17.69 11.25 -49.51
C ASN A 16 -18.03 11.82 -48.11
N ILE A 17 -17.52 13.02 -47.78
CA ILE A 17 -18.09 13.86 -46.69
C ILE A 17 -18.80 15.01 -47.38
N LYS A 18 -20.14 15.03 -47.31
CA LYS A 18 -20.97 16.06 -47.95
C LYS A 18 -21.15 17.28 -47.05
N LYS A 19 -21.25 18.45 -47.69
CA LYS A 19 -21.32 19.77 -47.05
C LYS A 19 -22.73 20.06 -46.53
N LEU A 20 -22.82 20.58 -45.30
CA LEU A 20 -23.81 21.56 -44.87
C LEU A 20 -23.08 22.63 -44.02
N GLY A 21 -23.41 23.92 -44.09
CA GLY A 21 -24.43 24.50 -44.97
C GLY A 21 -24.83 25.95 -44.70
N VAL A 22 -24.07 26.76 -43.96
CA VAL A 22 -24.49 28.13 -43.57
C VAL A 22 -23.58 29.21 -44.18
N LYS A 23 -24.18 30.30 -44.67
CA LYS A 23 -23.49 31.41 -45.35
C LYS A 23 -23.12 32.55 -44.40
N LYS A 24 -22.12 33.33 -44.80
CA LYS A 24 -21.72 34.60 -44.18
C LYS A 24 -22.82 35.67 -44.30
N PHE A 25 -22.79 36.65 -43.39
CA PHE A 25 -23.13 38.04 -43.69
C PHE A 25 -21.96 38.94 -43.23
N ILE A 26 -21.65 40.00 -43.99
CA ILE A 26 -20.54 40.93 -43.71
C ILE A 26 -20.93 42.37 -44.09
N LYS A 27 -20.73 43.29 -43.15
CA LYS A 27 -20.25 44.68 -43.33
C LYS A 27 -19.25 44.90 -42.16
N GLY A 28 -18.09 45.55 -42.28
CA GLY A 28 -17.59 46.50 -43.28
C GLY A 28 -17.86 47.93 -42.78
N SER A 29 -16.88 48.82 -42.55
CA SER A 29 -15.40 48.73 -42.65
C SER A 29 -14.81 49.59 -41.49
N ASN A 30 -13.54 50.00 -41.34
CA ASN A 30 -12.30 50.07 -42.15
C ASN A 30 -11.10 50.02 -41.14
N ILE A 31 -9.83 50.44 -41.26
CA ILE A 31 -8.98 51.19 -42.22
C ILE A 31 -7.61 50.45 -42.34
N ASN A 32 -6.93 50.57 -43.48
CA ASN A 32 -5.60 50.00 -43.76
C ASN A 32 -4.41 50.75 -43.12
N LYS A 33 -3.30 50.03 -42.84
CA LYS A 33 -2.03 50.17 -43.62
C LYS A 33 -0.88 49.22 -43.19
N ARG A 34 -0.37 48.47 -44.18
CA ARG A 34 1.06 48.18 -44.49
C ARG A 34 1.97 47.65 -43.36
N GLY A 35 2.27 46.35 -43.37
CA GLY A 35 3.31 45.73 -42.53
C GLY A 35 4.71 45.68 -43.19
N PHE A 36 5.69 45.05 -42.52
CA PHE A 36 7.06 44.85 -43.03
C PHE A 36 7.69 43.54 -42.54
N LYS A 37 8.63 42.96 -43.32
CA LYS A 37 9.42 41.75 -42.96
C LYS A 37 10.71 42.10 -42.21
N LYS A 38 11.07 41.29 -41.19
CA LYS A 38 12.44 40.83 -40.84
C LYS A 38 12.29 39.72 -39.77
N LYS A 39 12.77 38.50 -39.98
CA LYS A 39 14.17 37.98 -39.88
C LYS A 39 14.74 38.05 -38.45
N PHE A 40 15.16 36.87 -37.95
CA PHE A 40 15.87 36.64 -36.69
C PHE A 40 17.08 37.56 -36.50
N LYS A 41 17.36 37.91 -35.23
CA LYS A 41 18.74 38.08 -34.75
C LYS A 41 18.82 37.75 -33.26
N GLU A 42 19.61 36.74 -32.93
CA GLU A 42 19.90 36.34 -31.55
C GLU A 42 20.99 37.23 -30.94
N LYS A 43 20.85 37.59 -29.66
CA LYS A 43 21.94 38.24 -28.90
C LYS A 43 21.76 38.08 -27.39
N ASN A 44 22.73 37.46 -26.73
CA ASN A 44 22.86 37.46 -25.28
C ASN A 44 23.16 38.87 -24.74
N ARG A 45 22.63 39.23 -23.56
CA ARG A 45 23.40 39.30 -22.28
C ARG A 45 22.70 40.14 -21.17
N LYS A 46 22.48 39.49 -20.02
CA LYS A 46 22.23 40.02 -18.66
C LYS A 46 20.97 40.86 -18.36
N GLU A 47 20.23 40.35 -17.36
CA GLU A 47 19.61 41.02 -16.20
C GLU A 47 19.30 42.54 -16.28
N ASN A 48 18.02 42.87 -16.03
CA ASN A 48 17.74 43.79 -14.92
C ASN A 48 16.37 43.52 -14.26
N LYS A 49 16.17 44.04 -13.05
CA LYS A 49 15.03 43.74 -12.17
C LYS A 49 13.71 44.34 -12.69
N ILE A 50 12.61 43.60 -12.59
CA ILE A 50 11.26 44.16 -12.47
C ILE A 50 10.72 43.75 -11.10
N TRP A 51 10.42 44.74 -10.27
CA TRP A 51 9.87 44.58 -8.92
C TRP A 51 8.34 44.57 -8.98
N PHE A 52 7.70 43.48 -8.54
CA PHE A 52 6.24 43.43 -8.36
C PHE A 52 5.83 43.98 -6.99
N ALA A 53 6.12 45.26 -6.75
CA ALA A 53 5.51 46.00 -5.64
C ALA A 53 4.06 46.35 -6.02
N GLY A 54 3.07 45.73 -5.37
CA GLY A 54 1.65 46.05 -5.56
C GLY A 54 0.67 44.88 -5.60
N VAL A 55 1.12 43.62 -5.63
CA VAL A 55 0.21 42.46 -5.49
C VAL A 55 -0.13 42.27 -4.01
N PRO A 56 -1.42 42.28 -3.59
CA PRO A 56 -1.80 41.99 -2.21
C PRO A 56 -1.39 40.55 -1.83
N LYS A 57 -0.71 40.40 -0.70
CA LYS A 57 -0.13 39.11 -0.25
C LYS A 57 -1.16 37.96 -0.22
N ALA A 58 -2.39 38.27 0.16
CA ALA A 58 -3.52 37.34 0.18
C ALA A 58 -3.87 36.69 -1.17
N LEU A 59 -3.44 37.25 -2.31
CA LEU A 59 -3.66 36.66 -3.64
C LEU A 59 -2.52 35.72 -4.10
N LEU A 60 -1.40 35.70 -3.38
CA LEU A 60 -0.26 34.79 -3.62
C LEU A 60 -0.30 33.54 -2.73
N GLU A 61 -1.07 33.60 -1.64
CA GLU A 61 -1.18 32.52 -0.64
C GLU A 61 -2.28 31.49 -0.98
N THR A 62 -3.05 31.70 -2.05
CA THR A 62 -4.22 30.88 -2.42
C THR A 62 -4.01 29.87 -3.55
N ASN A 63 -2.79 29.74 -4.08
CA ASN A 63 -2.48 28.87 -5.23
C ASN A 63 -1.26 27.94 -5.00
N LYS A 64 -1.04 27.53 -3.75
CA LYS A 64 -0.15 26.41 -3.37
C LYS A 64 -0.77 25.65 -2.19
N GLU A 65 -0.35 24.39 -2.04
CA GLU A 65 -0.81 23.46 -1.01
C GLU A 65 -2.26 22.94 -1.14
N GLU A 66 -2.64 22.47 -2.33
CA GLU A 66 -3.25 21.13 -2.42
C GLU A 66 -2.18 20.05 -2.16
N GLU A 67 -1.51 20.13 -1.00
CA GLU A 67 -0.49 19.19 -0.56
C GLU A 67 -1.02 18.35 0.61
N ASP A 68 -1.33 17.08 0.30
CA ASP A 68 -1.57 15.96 1.21
C ASP A 68 -1.85 16.34 2.68
N THR A 69 -3.09 16.77 2.93
CA THR A 69 -3.60 17.01 4.28
C THR A 69 -3.74 15.72 5.10
N THR A 70 -3.85 14.57 4.42
CA THR A 70 -3.92 13.22 5.00
C THR A 70 -2.60 12.87 5.71
N GLY A 71 -1.46 12.97 5.02
CA GLY A 71 -0.13 12.75 5.59
C GLY A 71 0.23 13.73 6.70
N LYS A 72 -0.16 15.01 6.56
CA LYS A 72 -0.03 16.04 7.62
C LYS A 72 -0.84 15.67 8.89
N CYS A 73 -1.93 14.91 8.79
CA CYS A 73 -2.75 14.44 9.92
C CYS A 73 -2.17 13.22 10.67
N LEU A 74 -1.46 12.34 9.94
CA LEU A 74 -0.99 11.06 10.48
C LEU A 74 0.38 11.13 11.20
N VAL A 75 1.07 12.27 11.15
CA VAL A 75 2.42 12.48 11.73
C VAL A 75 2.41 13.56 12.81
N LYS A 76 3.03 13.31 13.96
CA LYS A 76 3.26 14.34 15.00
C LYS A 76 4.51 15.17 14.63
N THR A 77 4.31 16.16 13.77
CA THR A 77 5.39 16.93 13.08
C THR A 77 6.52 17.43 13.98
N ASN A 78 6.22 17.93 15.18
CA ASN A 78 7.21 18.38 16.17
C ASN A 78 7.44 17.33 17.27
N SER A 79 8.04 16.19 16.90
CA SER A 79 8.36 15.10 17.85
C SER A 79 9.62 14.33 17.46
N TYR A 80 10.11 13.48 18.36
CA TYR A 80 11.30 12.65 18.14
C TYR A 80 11.15 11.76 16.90
N ASN A 81 12.10 11.87 15.96
CA ASN A 81 12.08 11.19 14.66
C ASN A 81 12.87 9.86 14.64
N GLY A 82 13.65 9.56 15.69
CA GLY A 82 14.46 8.34 15.78
C GLY A 82 13.70 7.09 16.24
N LEU A 83 14.46 6.03 16.55
CA LEU A 83 13.96 4.70 16.90
C LEU A 83 13.22 4.65 18.25
N THR A 84 11.92 4.38 18.22
CA THR A 84 11.05 4.28 19.41
C THR A 84 10.78 2.83 19.82
N ARG A 85 10.22 2.59 21.02
CA ARG A 85 9.93 1.23 21.53
C ARG A 85 8.86 0.48 20.71
N SER A 86 7.89 1.20 20.17
CA SER A 86 6.94 0.69 19.17
C SER A 86 7.29 1.24 17.79
N ILE A 87 7.13 0.43 16.76
CA ILE A 87 7.25 0.77 15.34
C ILE A 87 6.07 0.18 14.57
N ALA A 88 5.67 0.77 13.45
CA ALA A 88 4.76 0.13 12.50
C ALA A 88 5.51 -0.23 11.22
N LEU A 89 5.14 -1.36 10.63
CA LEU A 89 5.69 -1.87 9.37
C LEU A 89 4.55 -2.19 8.41
N ASP A 90 4.72 -1.82 7.15
CA ASP A 90 3.86 -2.18 6.03
C ASP A 90 4.71 -2.48 4.78
N CYS A 91 4.22 -3.31 3.86
CA CYS A 91 4.96 -3.84 2.72
C CYS A 91 4.12 -3.94 1.45
N GLU A 92 4.62 -3.40 0.35
CA GLU A 92 4.02 -3.61 -0.96
C GLU A 92 4.44 -4.91 -1.62
N PHE A 93 3.49 -5.54 -2.33
CA PHE A 93 3.68 -6.85 -2.96
C PHE A 93 3.48 -6.82 -4.47
N VAL A 94 4.46 -7.34 -5.20
CA VAL A 94 4.30 -7.74 -6.60
C VAL A 94 3.92 -9.22 -6.72
N GLY A 95 3.29 -9.56 -7.84
CA GLY A 95 2.99 -10.93 -8.22
C GLY A 95 4.19 -11.61 -8.89
N VAL A 96 4.59 -12.76 -8.34
CA VAL A 96 5.60 -13.66 -8.91
C VAL A 96 4.99 -15.04 -9.20
N GLY A 97 5.78 -15.90 -9.85
CA GLY A 97 5.37 -17.27 -10.12
C GLY A 97 4.32 -17.39 -11.24
N TYR A 98 3.55 -18.48 -11.22
CA TYR A 98 2.63 -18.82 -12.32
C TYR A 98 1.36 -17.96 -12.28
N GLY A 99 1.32 -16.93 -13.13
CA GLY A 99 0.18 -16.01 -13.24
C GLY A 99 0.05 -15.06 -12.05
N GLY A 100 1.16 -14.52 -11.55
CA GLY A 100 1.20 -13.47 -10.52
C GLY A 100 0.63 -13.85 -9.14
N LYS A 101 0.32 -15.13 -8.89
CA LYS A 101 -0.49 -15.55 -7.73
C LYS A 101 0.25 -15.61 -6.40
N ASP A 102 1.58 -15.56 -6.43
CA ASP A 102 2.41 -15.59 -5.23
C ASP A 102 2.96 -14.18 -4.96
N ASN A 103 2.93 -13.74 -3.70
CA ASN A 103 3.42 -12.41 -3.32
C ASN A 103 4.93 -12.44 -3.10
N ALA A 104 5.64 -11.45 -3.64
CA ALA A 104 7.00 -11.11 -3.26
C ALA A 104 7.10 -9.65 -2.85
N LEU A 105 8.03 -9.34 -1.95
CA LEU A 105 8.27 -7.99 -1.43
C LEU A 105 8.79 -7.06 -2.52
N ALA A 106 8.24 -5.85 -2.60
CA ALA A 106 8.58 -4.83 -3.60
C ALA A 106 8.87 -3.44 -3.02
N ARG A 107 8.27 -3.08 -1.88
CA ARG A 107 8.63 -1.93 -1.05
C ARG A 107 8.37 -2.31 0.41
N VAL A 108 9.17 -1.79 1.34
CA VAL A 108 8.90 -1.89 2.79
C VAL A 108 9.09 -0.53 3.43
N SER A 109 8.10 -0.15 4.24
CA SER A 109 8.06 1.10 4.98
C SER A 109 7.98 0.81 6.47
N ILE A 110 8.81 1.46 7.27
CA ILE A 110 8.78 1.39 8.73
C ILE A 110 8.71 2.79 9.31
N VAL A 111 7.78 3.02 10.24
CA VAL A 111 7.65 4.30 10.95
C VAL A 111 7.74 4.13 12.47
N ASN A 112 8.22 5.18 13.13
CA ASN A 112 8.28 5.26 14.59
C ASN A 112 6.89 5.57 15.18
N GLN A 113 6.78 5.58 16.52
CA GLN A 113 5.48 5.73 17.19
C GLN A 113 4.77 7.09 16.98
N PHE A 114 5.44 8.03 16.32
CA PHE A 114 4.94 9.37 16.01
C PHE A 114 4.68 9.58 14.50
N GLY A 115 4.89 8.55 13.67
CA GLY A 115 4.68 8.59 12.22
C GLY A 115 5.90 9.01 11.38
N HIS A 116 7.07 9.23 12.01
CA HIS A 116 8.31 9.55 11.30
C HIS A 116 8.91 8.29 10.66
N VAL A 117 9.41 8.42 9.43
CA VAL A 117 9.97 7.30 8.64
C VAL A 117 11.34 6.91 9.19
N LEU A 118 11.50 5.60 9.45
CA LEU A 118 12.74 4.95 9.88
C LEU A 118 13.38 4.17 8.72
N LEU A 119 12.55 3.68 7.80
CA LEU A 119 12.95 2.98 6.58
C LEU A 119 11.84 3.19 5.55
N ASP A 120 12.21 3.50 4.31
CA ASP A 120 11.35 3.34 3.14
C ASP A 120 12.25 2.93 1.98
N GLU A 121 12.10 1.70 1.51
CA GLU A 121 13.03 1.07 0.56
C GLU A 121 12.28 0.24 -0.48
N TYR A 122 12.53 0.50 -1.76
CA TYR A 122 12.16 -0.42 -2.84
C TYR A 122 13.08 -1.65 -2.82
N VAL A 123 12.49 -2.83 -3.04
CA VAL A 123 13.18 -4.13 -2.89
C VAL A 123 13.03 -4.94 -4.17
N ARG A 124 14.15 -5.36 -4.77
CA ARG A 124 14.11 -6.25 -5.94
C ARG A 124 13.79 -7.68 -5.50
N PRO A 125 12.69 -8.30 -5.98
CA PRO A 125 12.38 -9.69 -5.67
C PRO A 125 13.45 -10.67 -6.15
N LYS A 126 13.52 -11.86 -5.51
CA LYS A 126 14.42 -12.94 -5.93
C LYS A 126 13.87 -13.72 -7.13
N GLU A 127 12.55 -13.83 -7.21
CA GLU A 127 11.81 -14.40 -8.33
C GLU A 127 11.50 -13.34 -9.41
N THR A 128 11.38 -13.78 -10.67
CA THR A 128 10.92 -12.91 -11.76
C THR A 128 9.49 -12.43 -11.50
N ILE A 129 9.29 -11.11 -11.52
CA ILE A 129 7.98 -10.46 -11.47
C ILE A 129 7.17 -10.89 -12.70
N THR A 130 5.95 -11.37 -12.48
CA THR A 130 4.99 -11.75 -13.53
C THR A 130 3.73 -10.89 -13.52
N ASP A 131 3.52 -10.09 -12.47
CA ASP A 131 2.48 -9.08 -12.36
C ASP A 131 2.97 -7.98 -11.38
N TYR A 132 2.89 -6.72 -11.78
CA TYR A 132 3.31 -5.59 -10.94
C TYR A 132 2.22 -5.13 -9.96
N ARG A 133 0.94 -5.40 -10.25
CA ARG A 133 -0.21 -4.97 -9.45
C ARG A 133 -0.30 -3.46 -9.18
N THR A 134 0.31 -2.63 -10.03
CA THR A 134 0.57 -1.19 -9.80
C THR A 134 -0.65 -0.41 -9.31
N ALA A 135 -1.83 -0.63 -9.92
CA ALA A 135 -3.10 0.00 -9.52
C ALA A 135 -3.56 -0.30 -8.07
N TYR A 136 -2.92 -1.26 -7.39
CA TYR A 136 -3.03 -1.50 -5.96
C TYR A 136 -1.75 -1.07 -5.24
N SER A 137 -0.57 -1.47 -5.73
CA SER A 137 0.68 -1.44 -4.95
C SER A 137 1.59 -0.21 -5.16
N GLY A 138 1.25 0.67 -6.10
CA GLY A 138 2.13 1.76 -6.56
C GLY A 138 3.41 1.28 -7.28
N ILE A 139 3.67 -0.03 -7.36
CA ILE A 139 4.94 -0.54 -7.89
C ILE A 139 4.93 -0.54 -9.42
N SER A 140 5.66 0.40 -10.01
CA SER A 140 5.91 0.47 -11.44
C SER A 140 7.20 -0.28 -11.87
N PRO A 141 7.32 -0.73 -13.13
CA PRO A 141 8.53 -1.38 -13.64
C PRO A 141 9.81 -0.56 -13.48
N HIS A 142 9.71 0.77 -13.55
CA HIS A 142 10.86 1.67 -13.41
C HIS A 142 11.47 1.66 -11.99
N HIS A 143 10.73 1.24 -10.96
CA HIS A 143 11.28 1.03 -9.61
C HIS A 143 12.29 -0.14 -9.59
N MET A 144 12.03 -1.17 -10.40
CA MET A 144 12.72 -2.47 -10.36
C MET A 144 13.89 -2.61 -11.34
N GLN A 145 13.94 -1.74 -12.35
CA GLN A 145 14.92 -1.77 -13.45
C GLN A 145 16.39 -1.76 -12.95
N PRO A 146 17.36 -2.24 -13.75
CA PRO A 146 18.78 -2.04 -13.46
C PRO A 146 19.10 -0.54 -13.33
N GLY A 147 19.79 -0.14 -12.26
CA GLY A 147 20.01 1.27 -11.93
C GLY A 147 18.79 2.03 -11.38
N GLY A 148 17.63 1.39 -11.26
CA GLY A 148 16.48 1.93 -10.52
C GLY A 148 16.65 1.86 -8.99
N PRO A 149 15.71 2.42 -8.22
CA PRO A 149 15.83 2.55 -6.76
C PRO A 149 15.80 1.23 -5.99
N ALA A 150 15.33 0.12 -6.60
CA ALA A 150 15.22 -1.17 -5.92
C ALA A 150 16.58 -1.78 -5.51
N LYS A 151 16.77 -1.89 -4.19
CA LYS A 151 17.92 -2.53 -3.52
C LYS A 151 17.77 -4.05 -3.46
N THR A 152 18.81 -4.73 -2.98
CA THR A 152 18.76 -6.20 -2.85
C THR A 152 17.86 -6.61 -1.68
N PHE A 153 17.19 -7.77 -1.81
CA PHE A 153 16.35 -8.30 -0.75
C PHE A 153 17.15 -8.53 0.54
N GLU A 154 18.34 -9.11 0.45
CA GLU A 154 19.25 -9.37 1.56
C GLU A 154 19.61 -8.10 2.35
N GLU A 155 19.96 -7.01 1.66
CA GLU A 155 20.31 -5.73 2.27
C GLU A 155 19.13 -5.12 3.01
N VAL A 156 17.96 -5.05 2.37
CA VAL A 156 16.77 -4.44 2.98
C VAL A 156 16.21 -5.32 4.09
N GLN A 157 16.21 -6.65 3.93
CA GLN A 157 15.86 -7.59 4.99
C GLN A 157 16.74 -7.35 6.23
N ALA A 158 18.06 -7.26 6.08
CA ALA A 158 18.96 -7.00 7.20
C ALA A 158 18.64 -5.69 7.95
N LYS A 159 18.34 -4.60 7.23
CA LYS A 159 17.88 -3.33 7.83
C LYS A 159 16.58 -3.49 8.61
N VAL A 160 15.57 -4.13 7.99
CA VAL A 160 14.28 -4.43 8.65
C VAL A 160 14.50 -5.26 9.92
N MET A 161 15.40 -6.24 9.89
CA MET A 161 15.69 -7.08 11.05
C MET A 161 16.27 -6.29 12.23
N GLU A 162 17.29 -5.46 12.01
CA GLU A 162 17.91 -4.68 13.10
C GLU A 162 16.98 -3.56 13.61
N ILE A 163 16.12 -2.99 12.75
CA ILE A 163 15.09 -2.03 13.18
C ILE A 163 14.02 -2.70 14.05
N CYS A 164 13.52 -3.89 13.66
CA CYS A 164 12.47 -4.61 14.38
C CYS A 164 12.92 -5.26 15.70
N LYS A 165 14.20 -5.56 15.84
CA LYS A 165 14.82 -6.21 17.00
C LYS A 165 14.45 -5.55 18.32
N ASP A 166 14.00 -6.38 19.27
CA ASP A 166 13.60 -6.01 20.64
C ASP A 166 12.51 -4.90 20.75
N ARG A 167 11.71 -4.70 19.70
CA ARG A 167 10.60 -3.71 19.64
C ARG A 167 9.22 -4.34 19.52
N ILE A 168 8.21 -3.53 19.86
CA ILE A 168 6.81 -3.83 19.56
C ILE A 168 6.56 -3.53 18.08
N LEU A 169 6.17 -4.55 17.32
CA LEU A 169 5.87 -4.47 15.89
C LEU A 169 4.36 -4.34 15.69
N VAL A 170 3.93 -3.14 15.31
CA VAL A 170 2.55 -2.82 14.92
C VAL A 170 2.38 -3.09 13.42
N GLY A 171 1.21 -3.55 12.98
CA GLY A 171 0.91 -3.78 11.57
C GLY A 171 -0.58 -4.03 11.33
N HIS A 172 -1.01 -4.08 10.06
CA HIS A 172 -2.37 -4.44 9.68
C HIS A 172 -2.36 -5.74 8.87
N ALA A 173 -2.83 -6.85 9.47
CA ALA A 173 -2.67 -8.19 8.91
C ALA A 173 -1.20 -8.59 8.65
N ILE A 174 -0.29 -8.10 9.51
CA ILE A 174 1.19 -8.20 9.53
C ILE A 174 1.82 -9.59 9.20
N HIS A 175 1.02 -10.66 9.26
CA HIS A 175 1.43 -12.01 8.86
C HIS A 175 1.72 -12.17 7.36
N ASN A 176 1.24 -11.26 6.51
CA ASN A 176 1.53 -11.25 5.06
C ASN A 176 2.95 -10.72 4.81
N ASP A 177 3.30 -9.66 5.52
CA ASP A 177 4.50 -8.85 5.44
C ASP A 177 5.69 -9.66 5.96
N LEU A 178 5.57 -10.18 7.19
CA LEU A 178 6.54 -11.10 7.80
C LEU A 178 6.83 -12.31 6.90
N LYS A 179 5.83 -12.80 6.17
CA LYS A 179 5.94 -13.92 5.24
C LYS A 179 6.72 -13.56 3.97
N VAL A 180 6.54 -12.37 3.37
CA VAL A 180 7.35 -11.96 2.21
C VAL A 180 8.76 -11.51 2.62
N LEU A 181 8.90 -10.91 3.82
CA LEU A 181 10.18 -10.60 4.47
C LEU A 181 10.93 -11.85 4.98
N MET A 182 10.34 -13.04 4.85
CA MET A 182 10.91 -14.34 5.29
C MET A 182 11.41 -14.34 6.76
N MET A 183 10.73 -13.60 7.63
CA MET A 183 11.10 -13.40 9.04
C MET A 183 9.97 -13.77 10.00
N SER A 184 10.27 -13.84 11.29
CA SER A 184 9.29 -14.12 12.34
C SER A 184 9.53 -13.22 13.55
N HIS A 185 8.48 -12.52 14.01
CA HIS A 185 8.53 -11.65 15.19
C HIS A 185 7.88 -12.34 16.40
N PRO A 186 8.33 -12.09 17.65
CA PRO A 186 7.76 -12.73 18.82
C PRO A 186 6.27 -12.41 19.00
N LYS A 187 5.45 -13.44 19.19
CA LYS A 187 3.98 -13.29 19.35
C LYS A 187 3.57 -12.40 20.51
N LYS A 188 4.44 -12.24 21.52
CA LYS A 188 4.23 -11.34 22.68
C LYS A 188 4.45 -9.85 22.34
N ASP A 189 5.09 -9.55 21.19
CA ASP A 189 5.54 -8.23 20.75
C ASP A 189 4.88 -7.76 19.43
N ILE A 190 3.97 -8.55 18.84
CA ILE A 190 3.16 -8.17 17.66
C ILE A 190 1.86 -7.45 18.09
N ARG A 191 1.48 -6.36 17.40
CA ARG A 191 0.24 -5.58 17.52
C ARG A 191 -0.48 -5.52 16.15
N ASP A 192 -1.21 -6.57 15.80
CA ASP A 192 -1.97 -6.66 14.54
C ASP A 192 -3.35 -6.00 14.67
N THR A 193 -3.54 -4.84 14.05
CA THR A 193 -4.77 -4.04 14.13
C THR A 193 -5.98 -4.75 13.49
N SER A 194 -5.77 -5.55 12.43
CA SER A 194 -6.82 -6.35 11.78
C SER A 194 -7.39 -7.45 12.70
N ARG A 195 -6.67 -7.79 13.77
CA ARG A 195 -6.99 -8.89 14.71
C ARG A 195 -7.35 -8.39 16.11
N TYR A 196 -7.20 -7.11 16.42
CA TYR A 196 -7.50 -6.58 17.75
C TYR A 196 -9.00 -6.65 18.04
N ARG A 197 -9.37 -7.29 19.16
CA ARG A 197 -10.76 -7.69 19.42
C ARG A 197 -11.76 -6.50 19.46
N PRO A 198 -11.50 -5.39 20.17
CA PRO A 198 -12.39 -4.23 20.15
C PRO A 198 -12.62 -3.67 18.75
N PHE A 199 -11.58 -3.58 17.91
CA PHE A 199 -11.74 -3.15 16.52
C PHE A 199 -12.60 -4.14 15.71
N LYS A 200 -12.42 -5.45 15.89
CA LYS A 200 -13.27 -6.45 15.25
C LYS A 200 -14.74 -6.36 15.68
N GLU A 201 -15.02 -5.99 16.92
CA GLU A 201 -16.39 -5.86 17.44
C GLU A 201 -17.13 -4.69 16.76
N LEU A 202 -16.45 -3.59 16.39
CA LEU A 202 -17.00 -2.52 15.54
C LEU A 202 -17.45 -3.02 14.15
N PHE A 203 -16.83 -4.07 13.63
CA PHE A 203 -17.11 -4.64 12.30
C PHE A 203 -17.80 -6.01 12.38
N ARG A 204 -18.71 -6.17 13.36
CA ARG A 204 -19.56 -7.36 13.55
C ARG A 204 -18.75 -8.67 13.66
N GLY A 205 -17.60 -8.63 14.33
CA GLY A 205 -16.68 -9.76 14.54
C GLY A 205 -15.81 -10.14 13.34
N ARG A 206 -15.94 -9.43 12.20
CA ARG A 206 -15.06 -9.58 11.03
C ARG A 206 -13.72 -8.89 11.26
N ASN A 207 -12.70 -9.22 10.47
CA ASN A 207 -11.49 -8.40 10.44
C ASN A 207 -11.81 -7.14 9.61
N PRO A 208 -11.57 -5.92 10.11
CA PRO A 208 -11.67 -4.72 9.27
C PRO A 208 -10.55 -4.67 8.24
N SER A 209 -10.76 -3.92 7.15
CA SER A 209 -9.67 -3.40 6.32
C SER A 209 -9.07 -2.15 6.98
N LEU A 210 -7.84 -1.78 6.60
CA LEU A 210 -7.18 -0.58 7.13
C LEU A 210 -7.99 0.68 6.81
N LYS A 211 -8.35 0.88 5.54
CA LYS A 211 -9.21 1.98 5.07
C LYS A 211 -10.51 2.15 5.88
N ALA A 212 -11.25 1.07 6.10
CA ALA A 212 -12.49 1.15 6.89
C ALA A 212 -12.20 1.44 8.37
N LEU A 213 -11.05 1.03 8.91
CA LEU A 213 -10.65 1.27 10.29
C LEU A 213 -10.13 2.70 10.50
N THR A 214 -9.43 3.30 9.53
CA THR A 214 -8.94 4.69 9.59
C THR A 214 -10.07 5.69 9.41
N GLU A 215 -10.94 5.49 8.43
CA GLU A 215 -12.16 6.28 8.21
C GLU A 215 -12.96 6.32 9.52
N ARG A 216 -13.12 5.15 10.14
CA ARG A 216 -13.93 4.95 11.34
C ARG A 216 -13.35 5.51 12.63
N LEU A 217 -12.03 5.40 12.84
CA LEU A 217 -11.39 5.76 14.11
C LEU A 217 -10.66 7.11 14.08
N LEU A 218 -10.29 7.59 12.89
CA LEU A 218 -9.53 8.82 12.70
C LEU A 218 -10.31 9.88 11.91
N GLY A 219 -11.34 9.48 11.15
CA GLY A 219 -11.97 10.35 10.14
C GLY A 219 -11.08 10.55 8.91
N VAL A 220 -10.14 9.63 8.67
CA VAL A 220 -9.09 9.75 7.63
C VAL A 220 -9.25 8.66 6.58
N ASN A 221 -9.43 9.06 5.33
CA ASN A 221 -9.61 8.17 4.18
C ASN A 221 -8.26 7.91 3.49
N VAL A 222 -7.67 6.75 3.78
CA VAL A 222 -6.40 6.27 3.18
C VAL A 222 -6.68 5.39 1.95
N GLN A 223 -5.64 5.01 1.20
CA GLN A 223 -5.77 4.10 0.04
C GLN A 223 -6.80 4.63 -0.97
N THR A 224 -6.74 5.93 -1.30
CA THR A 224 -7.68 6.62 -2.20
C THR A 224 -7.37 6.40 -3.68
N GLY A 225 -6.16 5.98 -4.01
CA GLY A 225 -5.72 5.53 -5.33
C GLY A 225 -4.85 4.27 -5.22
N GLU A 226 -3.64 4.32 -5.80
CA GLU A 226 -2.59 3.34 -5.50
C GLU A 226 -2.18 3.46 -4.02
N HIS A 227 -1.77 2.34 -3.39
CA HIS A 227 -1.36 2.33 -1.99
C HIS A 227 0.04 2.95 -1.80
N ASP A 228 0.23 3.56 -0.64
CA ASP A 228 1.54 4.00 -0.14
C ASP A 228 1.81 3.36 1.22
N SER A 229 2.80 2.47 1.30
CA SER A 229 3.13 1.78 2.55
C SER A 229 3.65 2.72 3.66
N VAL A 230 4.02 3.97 3.35
CA VAL A 230 4.30 4.99 4.38
C VAL A 230 2.99 5.54 4.97
N GLU A 231 1.98 5.88 4.16
CA GLU A 231 0.61 6.18 4.62
C GLU A 231 0.05 5.03 5.47
N ASP A 232 0.06 3.79 4.95
CA ASP A 232 -0.55 2.65 5.62
C ASP A 232 0.15 2.28 6.94
N ALA A 233 1.49 2.38 7.01
CA ALA A 233 2.24 2.20 8.25
C ALA A 233 1.95 3.32 9.27
N ARG A 234 1.85 4.59 8.83
CA ARG A 234 1.48 5.73 9.70
C ARG A 234 0.06 5.60 10.24
N ALA A 235 -0.90 5.29 9.38
CA ALA A 235 -2.29 5.10 9.71
C ALA A 235 -2.47 3.96 10.73
N THR A 236 -1.77 2.85 10.50
CA THR A 236 -1.70 1.70 11.40
C THR A 236 -1.09 2.06 12.78
N MET A 237 0.01 2.82 12.81
CA MET A 237 0.59 3.33 14.06
C MET A 237 -0.38 4.27 14.80
N ARG A 238 -1.07 5.16 14.08
CA ARG A 238 -2.03 6.10 14.65
C ARG A 238 -3.21 5.37 15.30
N ILE A 239 -3.77 4.35 14.65
CA ILE A 239 -4.82 3.46 15.18
C ILE A 239 -4.34 2.74 16.46
N TYR A 240 -3.14 2.16 16.47
CA TYR A 240 -2.58 1.56 17.68
C TYR A 240 -2.42 2.58 18.81
N THR A 241 -1.94 3.79 18.47
CA THR A 241 -1.64 4.85 19.44
C THR A 241 -2.89 5.34 20.18
N LEU A 242 -4.05 5.41 19.51
CA LEU A 242 -5.35 5.71 20.16
C LEU A 242 -5.65 4.79 21.34
N VAL A 243 -5.30 3.50 21.24
CA VAL A 243 -5.64 2.47 22.23
C VAL A 243 -4.44 1.92 23.00
N LYS A 244 -3.22 2.45 22.78
CA LYS A 244 -1.93 1.95 23.30
C LYS A 244 -1.99 1.65 24.80
N ARG A 245 -2.55 2.56 25.61
CA ARG A 245 -2.72 2.37 27.06
C ARG A 245 -3.50 1.09 27.42
N VAL A 246 -4.63 0.85 26.75
CA VAL A 246 -5.49 -0.32 27.00
C VAL A 246 -4.90 -1.59 26.41
N TRP A 247 -4.41 -1.55 25.17
CA TRP A 247 -3.84 -2.73 24.50
C TRP A 247 -2.62 -3.25 25.26
N GLU A 248 -1.68 -2.39 25.67
CA GLU A 248 -0.52 -2.83 26.46
C GLU A 248 -0.90 -3.30 27.86
N ALA A 249 -1.93 -2.72 28.50
CA ALA A 249 -2.48 -3.24 29.75
C ALA A 249 -3.07 -4.66 29.59
N GLN A 250 -3.80 -4.91 28.50
CA GLN A 250 -4.33 -6.24 28.17
C GLN A 250 -3.22 -7.26 27.88
N VAL A 251 -2.15 -6.87 27.18
CA VAL A 251 -0.98 -7.73 26.95
C VAL A 251 -0.27 -8.04 28.27
N LYS A 252 -0.05 -7.04 29.14
CA LYS A 252 0.56 -7.24 30.46
C LYS A 252 -0.28 -8.16 31.34
N ALA A 253 -1.60 -7.95 31.41
CA ALA A 253 -2.52 -8.80 32.17
C ALA A 253 -2.53 -10.24 31.64
N LYS A 254 -2.49 -10.44 30.32
CA LYS A 254 -2.39 -11.77 29.69
C LYS A 254 -1.07 -12.48 30.01
N LEU A 255 0.05 -11.76 30.00
CA LEU A 255 1.36 -12.31 30.38
C LEU A 255 1.43 -12.64 31.88
N ALA A 256 0.70 -11.89 32.72
CA ALA A 256 0.52 -12.17 34.15
C ALA A 256 -0.57 -13.23 34.45
N GLY A 257 -1.01 -14.01 33.45
CA GLY A 257 -1.94 -15.13 33.64
C GLY A 257 -3.37 -14.75 34.05
N LYS A 258 -3.78 -13.47 33.93
CA LYS A 258 -5.12 -13.03 34.35
C LYS A 258 -6.24 -13.72 33.55
N PRO A 259 -7.42 -13.97 34.17
CA PRO A 259 -8.53 -14.62 33.49
C PRO A 259 -9.07 -13.77 32.32
N ALA A 260 -9.50 -14.43 31.25
CA ALA A 260 -9.91 -13.76 30.01
C ALA A 260 -11.03 -12.72 30.18
N LYS A 261 -11.94 -12.91 31.15
CA LYS A 261 -12.98 -11.93 31.50
C LYS A 261 -12.40 -10.63 32.08
N GLU A 262 -11.37 -10.71 32.92
CA GLU A 262 -10.68 -9.53 33.47
C GLU A 262 -9.93 -8.77 32.36
N ILE A 263 -9.24 -9.50 31.46
CA ILE A 263 -8.55 -8.91 30.31
C ILE A 263 -9.55 -8.23 29.35
N GLN A 264 -10.74 -8.80 29.15
CA GLN A 264 -11.77 -8.16 28.32
C GLN A 264 -12.30 -6.86 28.96
N ARG A 265 -12.53 -6.84 30.28
CA ARG A 265 -13.00 -5.66 31.04
C ARG A 265 -12.14 -4.41 30.86
N LEU A 266 -10.82 -4.59 30.67
CA LEU A 266 -9.90 -3.46 30.38
C LEU A 266 -10.28 -2.68 29.11
N ALA A 267 -11.00 -3.29 28.16
CA ALA A 267 -11.47 -2.64 26.94
C ALA A 267 -12.94 -2.17 26.99
N GLU A 268 -13.70 -2.44 28.06
CA GLU A 268 -15.09 -1.94 28.19
C GLU A 268 -15.16 -0.40 28.26
N HIS A 269 -14.06 0.23 28.67
CA HIS A 269 -13.89 1.70 28.66
C HIS A 269 -13.44 2.26 27.30
N LEU A 270 -13.12 1.42 26.30
CA LEU A 270 -12.88 1.87 24.93
C LEU A 270 -14.22 2.15 24.24
N GLN A 271 -14.79 3.31 24.55
CA GLN A 271 -15.83 3.88 23.72
C GLN A 271 -15.26 4.17 22.32
N PHE A 272 -16.09 3.98 21.31
CA PHE A 272 -15.84 4.37 19.93
C PHE A 272 -17.16 4.94 19.35
N PRO A 273 -17.12 5.83 18.34
CA PRO A 273 -18.35 6.32 17.70
C PRO A 273 -19.24 5.16 17.21
N SER A 274 -20.57 5.29 17.28
CA SER A 274 -21.51 4.30 16.72
C SER A 274 -21.69 4.48 15.21
N ALA A 275 -22.17 3.46 14.49
CA ALA A 275 -22.32 3.45 13.03
C ALA A 275 -23.69 4.00 12.56
N SER A 276 -24.51 4.41 13.53
CA SER A 276 -25.91 4.83 13.37
C SER A 276 -26.18 6.18 14.05
N GLY A 277 -25.14 6.96 14.31
CA GLY A 277 -25.26 8.37 14.65
C GLY A 277 -25.04 9.21 13.40
N GLU A 278 -25.85 10.25 13.21
CA GLU A 278 -25.79 11.12 12.04
C GLU A 278 -24.41 11.80 11.93
N LEU A 279 -23.89 11.89 10.70
CA LEU A 279 -22.76 12.76 10.42
C LEU A 279 -23.23 14.22 10.53
N PRO A 280 -22.59 15.08 11.33
CA PRO A 280 -22.93 16.49 11.37
C PRO A 280 -22.77 17.11 9.98
N VAL A 281 -23.86 17.67 9.45
CA VAL A 281 -23.87 18.37 8.16
C VAL A 281 -22.96 19.61 8.25
N GLU A 282 -22.36 19.96 7.11
CA GLU A 282 -21.30 20.98 6.99
C GLU A 282 -21.63 22.31 7.67
N THR A 283 -20.65 22.88 8.38
CA THR A 283 -20.54 24.33 8.55
C THR A 283 -19.10 24.81 8.39
N ASN A 284 -18.98 25.97 7.76
CA ASN A 284 -17.77 26.63 7.27
C ASN A 284 -16.49 26.51 8.11
N PHE A 285 -15.36 26.39 7.43
CA PHE A 285 -13.99 26.27 7.96
C PHE A 285 -13.50 27.58 8.63
N GLY A 286 -14.11 27.95 9.75
CA GLY A 286 -13.90 29.26 10.39
C GLY A 286 -14.26 29.35 11.87
N SER A 287 -14.42 28.23 12.58
CA SER A 287 -14.64 28.20 14.04
C SER A 287 -14.21 26.87 14.67
N LYS A 288 -13.99 26.88 15.99
CA LYS A 288 -13.45 25.74 16.78
C LYS A 288 -14.09 24.39 16.42
N VAL A 289 -13.29 23.48 15.84
CA VAL A 289 -13.65 22.06 15.70
C VAL A 289 -13.91 21.47 17.09
N GLN A 290 -15.16 21.07 17.35
CA GLN A 290 -15.52 20.35 18.57
C GLN A 290 -15.11 18.87 18.44
N PHE A 291 -13.87 18.58 18.83
CA PHE A 291 -13.41 17.20 19.01
C PHE A 291 -14.36 16.43 19.92
N THR A 292 -14.72 15.21 19.51
CA THR A 292 -15.48 14.27 20.38
C THR A 292 -14.74 14.08 21.70
N HIS A 293 -15.46 13.79 22.79
CA HIS A 293 -14.86 13.62 24.13
C HIS A 293 -13.67 12.64 24.12
N ILE A 294 -13.71 11.62 23.26
CA ILE A 294 -12.67 10.60 23.11
C ILE A 294 -11.43 11.17 22.40
N ALA A 295 -11.61 11.92 21.31
CA ALA A 295 -10.51 12.63 20.65
C ALA A 295 -9.91 13.71 21.57
N LYS A 296 -10.74 14.37 22.38
CA LYS A 296 -10.33 15.37 23.37
C LYS A 296 -9.47 14.73 24.47
N ILE A 297 -9.92 13.64 25.10
CA ILE A 297 -9.13 12.85 26.07
C ILE A 297 -7.84 12.31 25.43
N ALA A 298 -7.88 11.82 24.19
CA ALA A 298 -6.70 11.32 23.48
C ALA A 298 -5.70 12.43 23.06
N LEU A 299 -6.13 13.70 23.06
CA LEU A 299 -5.27 14.87 22.89
C LEU A 299 -4.74 15.36 24.25
N ASP A 300 -5.60 15.56 25.25
CA ASP A 300 -5.22 16.09 26.58
C ASP A 300 -4.24 15.15 27.33
N VAL A 301 -4.33 13.83 27.12
CA VAL A 301 -3.39 12.83 27.67
C VAL A 301 -1.96 12.93 27.06
N ASN A 302 -1.70 13.85 26.13
CA ASN A 302 -0.33 14.14 25.66
C ASN A 302 0.52 14.96 26.66
N SER A 303 -0.06 15.48 27.76
CA SER A 303 0.66 16.31 28.75
C SER A 303 1.75 15.55 29.52
N GLU A 304 1.63 14.23 29.70
CA GLU A 304 2.59 13.38 30.41
C GLU A 304 3.58 12.63 29.48
N PHE A 305 3.94 13.21 28.33
CA PHE A 305 4.95 12.63 27.44
C PHE A 305 6.40 12.99 27.86
N SER A 306 6.75 12.64 29.10
CA SER A 306 8.11 12.72 29.63
C SER A 306 9.11 12.00 28.73
N ALA A 307 10.34 12.52 28.60
CA ALA A 307 11.34 12.11 27.60
C ALA A 307 11.93 10.67 27.72
N GLY A 308 11.32 9.79 28.53
CA GLY A 308 11.79 8.43 28.81
C GLY A 308 11.53 7.38 27.71
N ASP A 309 10.70 7.68 26.70
CA ASP A 309 10.42 6.76 25.58
C ASP A 309 11.54 6.73 24.52
N ALA A 310 12.57 7.58 24.66
CA ALA A 310 13.79 7.57 23.86
C ALA A 310 14.75 6.47 24.36
N VAL A 311 14.74 5.32 23.67
CA VAL A 311 15.46 4.11 24.12
C VAL A 311 16.97 4.26 23.96
N LYS A 312 17.69 4.51 25.08
CA LYS A 312 19.11 4.12 25.19
C LYS A 312 19.22 2.60 24.95
N PRO A 313 20.24 2.12 24.22
CA PRO A 313 20.35 0.69 23.88
C PRO A 313 20.37 -0.18 25.15
N PRO A 314 19.62 -1.29 25.18
CA PRO A 314 19.44 -2.09 26.39
C PRO A 314 20.77 -2.75 26.81
N THR A 315 21.20 -2.49 28.05
CA THR A 315 22.32 -3.22 28.65
C THR A 315 21.93 -4.68 28.88
N SER A 316 22.76 -5.59 28.40
CA SER A 316 22.40 -7.01 28.31
C SER A 316 22.23 -7.67 29.68
N LYS A 317 21.00 -8.03 30.03
CA LYS A 317 20.72 -9.07 31.03
C LYS A 317 20.14 -10.29 30.32
N LYS A 318 20.69 -11.48 30.61
CA LYS A 318 20.27 -12.74 30.00
C LYS A 318 18.91 -13.17 30.55
N SER A 319 17.87 -13.12 29.74
CA SER A 319 16.57 -13.75 30.01
C SER A 319 15.84 -14.08 28.71
N ASP A 320 15.69 -15.36 28.41
CA ASP A 320 14.77 -15.97 27.43
C ASP A 320 14.44 -15.12 26.19
N VAL A 321 15.49 -14.92 25.38
CA VAL A 321 15.40 -14.18 24.12
C VAL A 321 14.59 -15.02 23.12
N ALA A 322 13.33 -14.63 22.92
CA ALA A 322 12.56 -15.01 21.75
C ALA A 322 13.15 -14.29 20.53
N THR A 323 14.29 -14.78 20.02
CA THR A 323 15.05 -14.13 18.94
C THR A 323 14.19 -13.98 17.69
N MET A 324 14.39 -12.89 16.97
CA MET A 324 13.77 -12.70 15.66
C MET A 324 14.41 -13.68 14.66
N ILE A 325 13.71 -14.78 14.37
CA ILE A 325 14.28 -15.89 13.58
C ILE A 325 14.03 -15.66 12.08
N MET A 326 15.14 -15.62 11.33
CA MET A 326 15.18 -15.85 9.88
C MET A 326 14.46 -17.17 9.56
N VAL A 327 13.32 -17.11 8.86
CA VAL A 327 12.57 -18.31 8.49
C VAL A 327 13.31 -18.97 7.33
N ALA A 328 14.18 -19.93 7.67
CA ALA A 328 15.05 -20.59 6.71
C ALA A 328 14.26 -21.05 5.47
N PRO A 329 14.70 -20.68 4.25
CA PRO A 329 13.97 -21.00 3.03
C PRO A 329 13.84 -22.51 2.91
N LYS A 330 12.58 -22.99 2.96
CA LYS A 330 12.26 -24.43 2.98
C LYS A 330 13.06 -25.18 1.92
N LYS A 331 13.79 -26.23 2.34
CA LYS A 331 14.80 -26.96 1.54
C LYS A 331 14.51 -26.89 0.05
N VAL A 332 15.40 -26.23 -0.69
CA VAL A 332 15.26 -25.96 -2.12
C VAL A 332 15.30 -27.31 -2.87
N PRO A 333 14.19 -27.77 -3.47
CA PRO A 333 14.14 -29.07 -4.12
C PRO A 333 15.09 -29.13 -5.32
N ILE A 334 15.58 -30.33 -5.60
CA ILE A 334 16.43 -30.61 -6.75
C ILE A 334 15.58 -31.30 -7.83
N VAL A 335 15.62 -30.79 -9.05
CA VAL A 335 15.00 -31.43 -10.22
C VAL A 335 16.03 -31.48 -11.34
N ASN A 336 16.29 -32.69 -11.84
CA ASN A 336 17.31 -32.97 -12.86
C ASN A 336 18.69 -32.36 -12.50
N GLY A 337 19.18 -32.64 -11.29
CA GLY A 337 20.48 -32.19 -10.79
C GLY A 337 20.59 -30.70 -10.42
N ARG A 338 19.61 -29.86 -10.77
CA ARG A 338 19.65 -28.41 -10.47
C ARG A 338 18.74 -28.06 -9.30
N LYS A 339 19.24 -27.21 -8.39
CA LYS A 339 18.42 -26.55 -7.35
C LYS A 339 17.32 -25.72 -8.04
N VAL A 340 16.07 -25.88 -7.61
CA VAL A 340 14.92 -25.12 -8.14
C VAL A 340 14.04 -24.64 -6.98
N SER A 341 13.48 -23.43 -7.06
CA SER A 341 12.59 -22.92 -6.00
C SER A 341 11.40 -23.88 -5.78
N GLN A 342 10.84 -23.88 -4.56
CA GLN A 342 9.68 -24.75 -4.24
C GLN A 342 8.52 -24.49 -5.22
N HIS A 343 8.36 -23.24 -5.67
CA HIS A 343 7.41 -22.85 -6.70
C HIS A 343 7.76 -23.37 -8.10
N ARG A 344 9.04 -23.41 -8.49
CA ARG A 344 9.44 -24.05 -9.76
C ARG A 344 9.24 -25.57 -9.73
N GLN A 345 9.41 -26.23 -8.58
CA GLN A 345 9.02 -27.64 -8.42
C GLN A 345 7.50 -27.82 -8.56
N ARG A 346 6.70 -27.04 -7.80
CA ARG A 346 5.22 -27.03 -7.90
C ARG A 346 4.72 -26.74 -9.31
N PHE A 347 5.39 -25.85 -10.05
CA PHE A 347 5.11 -25.58 -11.46
C PHE A 347 5.37 -26.79 -12.35
N ILE A 348 6.53 -27.45 -12.22
CA ILE A 348 6.87 -28.67 -12.96
C ILE A 348 5.86 -29.80 -12.64
N GLU A 349 5.50 -29.96 -11.37
CA GLU A 349 4.55 -30.96 -10.89
C GLU A 349 3.11 -30.69 -11.37
N LYS A 350 2.64 -29.44 -11.27
CA LYS A 350 1.33 -29.03 -11.79
C LYS A 350 1.27 -29.19 -13.31
N ARG A 351 2.35 -28.86 -14.05
CA ARG A 351 2.45 -29.06 -15.51
C ARG A 351 2.49 -30.55 -15.87
N ARG A 352 3.13 -31.40 -15.06
CA ARG A 352 3.05 -32.88 -15.18
C ARG A 352 1.62 -33.39 -14.93
N ARG A 353 0.92 -32.89 -13.91
CA ARG A 353 -0.47 -33.27 -13.60
C ARG A 353 -1.45 -32.86 -14.71
N ILE A 354 -1.31 -31.64 -15.25
CA ILE A 354 -2.11 -31.17 -16.41
C ILE A 354 -1.84 -32.04 -17.63
N ARG A 355 -0.57 -32.33 -17.98
CA ARG A 355 -0.23 -33.24 -19.09
C ARG A 355 -0.79 -34.65 -18.91
N ARG A 356 -0.73 -35.21 -17.68
CA ARG A 356 -1.36 -36.51 -17.38
C ARG A 356 -2.88 -36.47 -17.57
N GLN A 357 -3.55 -35.41 -17.12
CA GLN A 357 -5.00 -35.27 -17.33
C GLN A 357 -5.36 -35.11 -18.80
N GLN A 358 -4.60 -34.32 -19.56
CA GLN A 358 -4.80 -34.18 -21.01
C GLN A 358 -4.60 -35.51 -21.74
N ALA A 359 -3.53 -36.24 -21.44
CA ALA A 359 -3.29 -37.57 -22.01
C ALA A 359 -4.40 -38.57 -21.65
N TYR A 360 -4.83 -38.59 -20.39
CA TYR A 360 -5.95 -39.45 -19.94
C TYR A 360 -7.24 -39.14 -20.72
N ASN A 361 -7.64 -37.85 -20.78
CA ASN A 361 -8.82 -37.43 -21.51
C ASN A 361 -8.75 -37.78 -23.02
N SER A 362 -7.56 -37.65 -23.64
CA SER A 362 -7.34 -38.09 -25.03
C SER A 362 -7.49 -39.60 -25.20
N SER A 363 -6.93 -40.41 -24.29
CA SER A 363 -7.08 -41.88 -24.32
C SER A 363 -8.54 -42.31 -24.15
N SER A 364 -9.28 -41.71 -23.21
CA SER A 364 -10.72 -41.96 -23.01
C SER A 364 -11.52 -41.64 -24.29
N ALA A 365 -11.22 -40.51 -24.94
CA ALA A 365 -11.87 -40.13 -26.19
C ALA A 365 -11.52 -41.06 -27.37
N SER A 366 -10.33 -41.67 -27.39
CA SER A 366 -9.98 -42.68 -28.40
C SER A 366 -10.68 -44.03 -28.17
N ASN A 367 -10.89 -44.45 -26.93
CA ASN A 367 -11.63 -45.69 -26.63
C ASN A 367 -13.12 -45.54 -26.99
N GLN A 368 -13.78 -44.44 -26.56
CA GLN A 368 -15.17 -44.18 -26.94
C GLN A 368 -15.43 -44.08 -28.45
N LYS A 369 -14.40 -43.80 -29.26
CA LYS A 369 -14.48 -43.88 -30.73
C LYS A 369 -14.33 -45.30 -31.27
N ARG A 370 -13.53 -46.16 -30.63
CA ARG A 370 -13.36 -47.58 -31.01
C ARG A 370 -14.57 -48.43 -30.64
N ASP A 371 -15.16 -48.21 -29.47
CA ASP A 371 -16.36 -48.93 -29.03
C ASP A 371 -17.56 -48.64 -29.97
N ARG A 372 -17.62 -47.42 -30.52
CA ARG A 372 -18.63 -47.02 -31.53
C ARG A 372 -18.37 -47.55 -32.94
N SER A 373 -17.17 -48.04 -33.25
CA SER A 373 -16.85 -48.71 -34.52
C SER A 373 -16.88 -50.24 -34.42
N LEU A 374 -17.47 -50.78 -33.34
CA LEU A 374 -17.73 -52.21 -33.14
C LEU A 374 -19.24 -52.52 -33.04
N PHE A 375 -20.09 -51.51 -33.26
CA PHE A 375 -21.55 -51.57 -33.22
C PHE A 375 -22.19 -50.90 -34.45
N SER A 376 -21.46 -50.87 -35.57
CA SER A 376 -21.88 -50.43 -36.91
C SER A 376 -21.09 -51.19 -37.97
#